data_AF-A0A9N9EXV8-F1
#
_entry.id   AF-A0A9N9EXV8-F1
#
_cell.length_a   1.000
_cell.length_b   1.000
_cell.length_c   1.000
_cell.angle_alpha   90.00
_cell.angle_beta   90.00
_cell.angle_gamma   90.00
#
_symmetry.space_group_name_H-M   'P 1'
#
loop_
_entity.id
_entity.type
_entity.pdbx_description
1 polymer ?
#
loop_
_entity_poly.entity_id
_entity_poly.type
_entity_poly.pdbx_seq_one_letter_code
_entity_poly.pdbx_strand_id
1 'polypeptide(L)'
;MTVYCYLRDYKSSGYLFRLHIADILLCKFENEQKAIVTYLAYICTCFQKLQEFNGSCKEWIDEHTNNNSQEDFWKDIEYRIAKIISDLMKNTTDNTMTESINKYLDGERIITQEGSVKCLFAFDEARTLINKKVEKEILFFHVRHALKLLPKKIGIFATFTDTHSNISNFSPVSYLDPSKRVAERGSQLFEPFYLLDTVDMNTIFKKVRTLKEFEDPHHFFQYGRPLWDALLSFSGTEGFKPERIIELAMNKLIGGKSFILWKKETQNKITVVETLAIFGPHLCIDIVLQSRYASHLIASYMHLCLDISENRECIIISMPTEPVLAEAAAQIMNDPNVNLTELINQLSSALKKGVVEAGYRGELAARLLLLKA
;
A
#
# COMPACT_ATOMS: atom_id res chain seq x y z
N MET A 1 0.26 -10.83 -19.93
CA MET A 1 1.36 -11.29 -19.03
C MET A 1 1.79 -10.16 -18.12
N THR A 2 2.54 -10.44 -17.05
CA THR A 2 2.94 -9.45 -16.04
C THR A 2 4.46 -9.31 -15.95
N VAL A 3 4.96 -8.08 -15.98
CA VAL A 3 6.33 -7.71 -15.62
C VAL A 3 6.32 -7.25 -14.17
N TYR A 4 7.01 -7.97 -13.29
CA TYR A 4 7.09 -7.64 -11.87
C TYR A 4 8.34 -6.82 -11.60
N CYS A 5 8.18 -5.64 -11.01
CA CYS A 5 9.26 -4.72 -10.71
C CYS A 5 9.26 -4.38 -9.22
N TYR A 6 10.19 -4.98 -8.47
CA TYR A 6 10.33 -4.74 -7.05
C TYR A 6 11.32 -3.59 -6.78
N LEU A 7 10.81 -2.41 -6.40
CA LEU A 7 11.55 -1.14 -6.32
C LEU A 7 12.17 -0.84 -4.94
N ARG A 8 12.46 -1.87 -4.14
CA ARG A 8 12.87 -1.67 -2.75
C ARG A 8 14.22 -0.94 -2.60
N ASP A 9 14.39 -0.22 -1.49
CA ASP A 9 15.66 0.41 -1.08
C ASP A 9 16.68 -0.62 -0.55
N TYR A 10 17.98 -0.34 -0.71
CA TYR A 10 19.11 -1.24 -0.40
C TYR A 10 19.23 -1.60 1.09
N LYS A 11 18.62 -0.83 1.98
CA LYS A 11 18.68 -1.01 3.45
C LYS A 11 17.55 -1.85 4.04
N SER A 12 16.60 -2.30 3.22
CA SER A 12 15.33 -2.83 3.72
C SER A 12 15.30 -4.37 3.68
N SER A 13 14.88 -5.01 4.79
CA SER A 13 14.92 -6.47 4.98
C SER A 13 13.57 -7.17 4.70
N GLY A 14 13.52 -8.14 3.78
CA GLY A 14 12.33 -8.94 3.45
C GLY A 14 12.40 -9.56 2.04
N TYR A 15 11.33 -10.25 1.64
CA TYR A 15 11.25 -11.09 0.43
C TYR A 15 10.24 -10.48 -0.58
N LEU A 16 10.43 -10.50 -1.90
CA LEU A 16 11.56 -11.00 -2.72
C LEU A 16 12.84 -10.15 -2.61
N PHE A 17 13.95 -10.67 -3.14
CA PHE A 17 15.20 -9.91 -3.28
C PHE A 17 15.01 -8.72 -4.22
N ARG A 18 15.72 -7.61 -3.95
CA ARG A 18 15.72 -6.42 -4.81
C ARG A 18 16.26 -6.80 -6.19
N LEU A 19 15.55 -6.41 -7.24
CA LEU A 19 15.97 -6.66 -8.62
C LEU A 19 17.07 -5.68 -9.03
N HIS A 20 18.07 -6.17 -9.76
CA HIS A 20 19.16 -5.34 -10.33
C HIS A 20 18.63 -4.14 -11.14
N ILE A 21 17.53 -4.35 -11.86
CA ILE A 21 16.87 -3.29 -12.63
C ILE A 21 16.40 -2.10 -11.78
N ALA A 22 16.14 -2.30 -10.48
CA ALA A 22 15.77 -1.22 -9.57
C ALA A 22 16.90 -0.21 -9.39
N ASP A 23 18.17 -0.58 -9.60
CA ASP A 23 19.29 0.38 -9.58
C ASP A 23 19.19 1.40 -10.72
N ILE A 24 18.80 0.94 -11.90
CA ILE A 24 18.60 1.80 -13.08
C ILE A 24 17.36 2.69 -12.89
N LEU A 25 16.25 2.10 -12.44
CA LEU A 25 14.97 2.79 -12.30
C LEU A 25 14.94 3.79 -11.13
N LEU A 26 15.84 3.62 -10.16
CA LEU A 26 15.96 4.49 -8.99
C LEU A 26 17.31 5.24 -8.97
N CYS A 27 18.05 5.26 -10.08
CA CYS A 27 19.32 5.99 -10.14
C CYS A 27 19.09 7.49 -9.95
N LYS A 28 20.18 8.21 -9.66
CA LYS A 28 20.12 9.68 -9.64
C LYS A 28 20.17 10.18 -11.08
N PHE A 29 19.01 10.56 -11.62
CA PHE A 29 18.93 11.11 -12.97
C PHE A 29 19.50 12.54 -13.01
N GLU A 30 20.13 12.88 -14.14
CA GLU A 30 20.74 14.20 -14.38
C GLU A 30 19.68 15.29 -14.56
N ASN A 31 18.56 14.96 -15.22
CA ASN A 31 17.45 15.85 -15.53
C ASN A 31 16.15 15.05 -15.76
N GLU A 32 15.02 15.76 -15.83
CA GLU A 32 13.69 15.16 -16.01
C GLU A 32 13.58 14.33 -17.30
N GLN A 33 14.14 14.83 -18.40
CA GLN A 33 14.11 14.14 -19.70
C GLN A 33 14.79 12.76 -19.62
N LYS A 34 15.95 12.67 -18.96
CA LYS A 34 16.67 11.41 -18.76
C LYS A 34 15.83 10.42 -17.94
N ALA A 35 15.11 10.88 -16.93
CA ALA A 35 14.21 10.03 -16.14
C ALA A 35 13.07 9.47 -17.02
N ILE A 36 12.37 10.33 -17.75
CA ILE A 36 11.27 9.97 -18.64
C ILE A 36 11.72 8.95 -19.71
N VAL A 37 12.84 9.25 -20.39
CA VAL A 37 13.42 8.37 -21.42
C VAL A 37 13.86 7.02 -20.85
N THR A 38 14.37 6.98 -19.61
CA THR A 38 14.76 5.72 -18.97
C THR A 38 13.55 4.84 -18.68
N TYR A 39 12.45 5.40 -18.15
CA TYR A 39 11.22 4.64 -17.91
C TYR A 39 10.57 4.16 -19.21
N LEU A 40 10.59 4.99 -20.25
CA LEU A 40 10.12 4.60 -21.58
C LEU A 40 10.95 3.45 -22.16
N ALA A 41 12.27 3.56 -22.11
CA ALA A 41 13.18 2.53 -22.58
C ALA A 41 12.96 1.21 -21.82
N TYR A 42 12.79 1.27 -20.49
CA TYR A 42 12.47 0.12 -19.65
C TYR A 42 11.18 -0.57 -20.11
N ILE A 43 10.08 0.18 -20.23
CA ILE A 43 8.78 -0.37 -20.63
C ILE A 43 8.85 -0.98 -22.04
N CYS A 44 9.45 -0.27 -23.00
CA CYS A 44 9.59 -0.76 -24.38
C CYS A 44 10.42 -2.04 -24.44
N THR A 45 11.53 -2.08 -23.71
CA THR A 45 12.43 -3.23 -23.68
C THR A 45 11.74 -4.46 -23.11
N CYS A 46 11.06 -4.33 -21.97
CA CYS A 46 10.30 -5.44 -21.38
C CYS A 46 9.18 -5.90 -22.30
N PHE A 47 8.51 -4.99 -22.99
CA PHE A 47 7.46 -5.32 -23.95
C PHE A 47 8.01 -6.08 -25.17
N GLN A 48 9.14 -5.65 -25.73
CA GLN A 48 9.82 -6.37 -26.82
C GLN A 48 10.25 -7.77 -26.40
N LYS A 49 10.83 -7.90 -25.20
CA LYS A 49 11.21 -9.20 -24.65
C LYS A 49 10.00 -10.12 -24.50
N LEU A 50 8.88 -9.59 -24.05
CA LEU A 50 7.61 -10.33 -23.96
C LEU A 50 7.10 -10.78 -25.34
N GLN A 51 7.32 -10.00 -26.40
CA GLN A 51 6.95 -10.38 -27.77
C GLN A 51 7.82 -11.50 -28.36
N GLU A 52 9.05 -11.61 -27.88
CA GLU A 52 9.97 -12.69 -28.25
C GLU A 52 9.71 -13.98 -27.44
N PHE A 53 8.98 -13.86 -26.33
CA PHE A 53 8.75 -14.96 -25.40
C PHE A 53 7.65 -15.91 -25.89
N ASN A 54 8.01 -17.19 -26.01
CA ASN A 54 7.09 -18.27 -26.35
C ASN A 54 6.98 -19.23 -25.16
N GLY A 55 6.02 -18.96 -24.27
CA GLY A 55 5.78 -19.79 -23.10
C GLY A 55 4.51 -19.39 -22.36
N SER A 56 4.29 -20.01 -21.21
CA SER A 56 3.18 -19.72 -20.30
C SER A 56 3.44 -18.48 -19.44
N CYS A 57 2.37 -17.90 -18.89
CA CYS A 57 2.47 -16.79 -17.93
C CYS A 57 3.33 -17.14 -16.70
N LYS A 58 3.32 -18.41 -16.27
CA LYS A 58 4.09 -18.86 -15.11
C LYS A 58 5.59 -18.86 -15.43
N GLU A 59 5.97 -19.43 -16.57
CA GLU A 59 7.35 -19.43 -17.04
C GLU A 59 7.88 -18.01 -17.23
N TRP A 60 7.07 -17.10 -17.78
CA TRP A 60 7.44 -15.68 -17.89
C TRP A 60 7.74 -15.03 -16.52
N ILE A 61 6.89 -15.26 -15.52
CA ILE A 61 7.11 -14.73 -14.17
C ILE A 61 8.38 -15.34 -13.56
N ASP A 62 8.56 -16.66 -13.72
CA ASP A 62 9.73 -17.36 -13.20
C ASP A 62 11.03 -16.82 -13.84
N GLU A 63 11.03 -16.47 -15.14
CA GLU A 63 12.21 -15.90 -15.80
C GLU A 63 12.78 -14.66 -15.10
N HIS A 64 11.92 -13.75 -14.61
CA HIS A 64 12.35 -12.46 -14.06
C HIS A 64 12.22 -12.33 -12.53
N THR A 65 11.66 -13.33 -11.84
CA THR A 65 11.56 -13.38 -10.37
C THR A 65 12.34 -14.51 -9.70
N ASN A 66 12.71 -15.57 -10.43
CA ASN A 66 13.46 -16.69 -9.86
C ASN A 66 14.96 -16.39 -9.86
N ASN A 67 15.63 -16.63 -8.72
CA ASN A 67 17.03 -16.29 -8.50
C ASN A 67 18.01 -16.85 -9.54
N ASN A 68 17.71 -18.01 -10.14
CA ASN A 68 18.61 -18.67 -11.08
C ASN A 68 18.57 -18.09 -12.51
N SER A 69 17.47 -17.44 -12.91
CA SER A 69 17.26 -16.94 -14.28
C SER A 69 17.11 -15.41 -14.35
N GLN A 70 16.79 -14.76 -13.22
CA GLN A 70 16.52 -13.32 -13.20
C GLN A 70 17.74 -12.48 -13.64
N GLU A 71 18.96 -12.92 -13.34
CA GLU A 71 20.16 -12.11 -13.62
C GLU A 71 20.38 -11.93 -15.13
N ASP A 72 20.28 -13.02 -15.89
CA ASP A 72 20.43 -12.98 -17.36
C ASP A 72 19.29 -12.20 -18.02
N PHE A 73 18.06 -12.39 -17.53
CA PHE A 73 16.92 -11.61 -17.98
C PHE A 73 17.16 -10.10 -17.77
N TRP A 74 17.48 -9.67 -16.56
CA TRP A 74 17.64 -8.26 -16.24
C TRP A 74 18.88 -7.63 -16.90
N LYS A 75 19.95 -8.40 -17.15
CA LYS A 75 21.11 -7.93 -17.93
C LYS A 75 20.78 -7.69 -19.40
N ASP A 76 20.00 -8.57 -20.03
CA ASP A 76 19.52 -8.35 -21.41
C ASP A 76 18.63 -7.10 -21.48
N ILE A 77 17.72 -6.94 -20.51
CA ILE A 77 16.88 -5.74 -20.38
C ILE A 77 17.75 -4.48 -20.22
N GLU A 78 18.74 -4.47 -19.33
CA GLU A 78 19.66 -3.34 -19.13
C GLU A 78 20.40 -2.96 -20.42
N TYR A 79 20.94 -3.94 -21.13
CA TYR A 79 21.66 -3.71 -22.39
C TYR A 79 20.76 -3.04 -23.45
N ARG A 80 19.53 -3.55 -23.60
CA ARG A 80 18.54 -2.99 -24.54
C ARG A 80 18.07 -1.60 -24.12
N ILE A 81 17.90 -1.34 -22.82
CA ILE A 81 17.58 -0.01 -22.28
C ILE A 81 18.63 1.01 -22.71
N ALA A 82 19.92 0.71 -22.54
CA ALA A 82 21.00 1.64 -22.89
C ALA A 82 20.95 2.04 -24.39
N LYS A 83 20.61 1.09 -25.26
CA LYS A 83 20.44 1.33 -26.70
C LYS A 83 19.25 2.23 -27.00
N ILE A 84 18.07 1.94 -26.44
CA ILE A 84 16.86 2.75 -26.65
C ILE A 84 17.03 4.17 -26.08
N ILE A 85 17.67 4.31 -24.91
CA ILE A 85 17.97 5.62 -24.31
C ILE A 85 18.81 6.46 -25.29
N SER A 86 19.89 5.92 -25.87
CA SER A 86 20.72 6.67 -26.81
C SER A 86 19.95 7.18 -28.04
N ASP A 87 18.93 6.43 -28.47
CA ASP A 87 18.07 6.84 -29.57
C ASP A 87 17.02 7.87 -29.15
N LEU A 88 16.36 7.67 -28.01
CA LEU A 88 15.28 8.55 -27.54
C LEU A 88 15.78 9.90 -27.02
N MET A 89 17.01 9.96 -26.49
CA MET A 89 17.63 11.22 -26.05
C MET A 89 17.86 12.23 -27.19
N LYS A 90 17.81 11.80 -28.46
CA LYS A 90 17.90 12.68 -29.63
C LYS A 90 16.63 13.53 -29.82
N ASN A 91 15.51 13.14 -29.19
CA ASN A 91 14.23 13.82 -29.29
C ASN A 91 14.13 14.97 -28.30
N THR A 92 13.61 16.11 -28.73
CA THR A 92 13.50 17.33 -27.90
C THR A 92 12.09 17.61 -27.41
N THR A 93 11.06 16.91 -27.94
CA THR A 93 9.66 17.13 -27.58
C THR A 93 8.90 15.81 -27.36
N ASP A 94 7.82 15.87 -26.58
CA ASP A 94 6.92 14.74 -26.34
C ASP A 94 6.43 14.10 -27.65
N ASN A 95 6.04 14.91 -28.65
CA ASN A 95 5.57 14.41 -29.95
C ASN A 95 6.65 13.59 -30.67
N THR A 96 7.87 14.13 -30.76
CA THR A 96 9.01 13.42 -31.39
C THR A 96 9.38 12.14 -30.63
N MET A 97 9.18 12.14 -29.31
CA MET A 97 9.43 10.98 -28.46
C MET A 97 8.38 9.90 -28.69
N THR A 98 7.09 10.23 -28.72
CA THR A 98 6.00 9.31 -29.04
C THR A 98 6.17 8.68 -30.43
N GLU A 99 6.50 9.47 -31.45
CA GLU A 99 6.79 8.94 -32.79
C GLU A 99 7.97 7.96 -32.79
N SER A 100 9.06 8.32 -32.09
CA SER A 100 10.23 7.46 -31.96
C SER A 100 9.96 6.18 -31.19
N ILE A 101 9.04 6.19 -30.22
CA ILE A 101 8.69 5.01 -29.41
C ILE A 101 7.88 4.00 -30.23
N ASN A 102 7.03 4.46 -31.16
CA ASN A 102 6.22 3.56 -31.99
C ASN A 102 7.06 2.51 -32.72
N LYS A 103 8.28 2.84 -33.14
CA LYS A 103 9.17 1.89 -33.85
C LYS A 103 9.67 0.73 -32.96
N TYR A 104 9.58 0.87 -31.64
CA TYR A 104 9.95 -0.18 -30.68
C TYR A 104 8.76 -0.99 -30.19
N LEU A 105 7.53 -0.54 -30.45
CA LEU A 105 6.30 -1.13 -29.95
C LEU A 105 5.47 -1.71 -31.11
N ASP A 106 5.65 -2.99 -31.41
CA ASP A 106 4.88 -3.69 -32.43
C ASP A 106 3.58 -4.26 -31.85
N GLY A 107 2.49 -3.51 -31.88
CA GLY A 107 1.22 -3.93 -31.27
C GLY A 107 0.58 -5.20 -31.85
N GLU A 108 1.01 -5.68 -33.02
CA GLU A 108 0.37 -6.80 -33.72
C GLU A 108 0.84 -8.18 -33.24
N ARG A 109 2.01 -8.26 -32.60
CA ARG A 109 2.63 -9.54 -32.20
C ARG A 109 2.00 -10.22 -30.98
N ILE A 110 1.32 -9.47 -30.11
CA ILE A 110 0.64 -10.06 -28.94
C ILE A 110 -0.83 -10.24 -29.28
N ILE A 111 -1.18 -11.45 -29.72
CA ILE A 111 -2.56 -11.85 -30.05
C ILE A 111 -3.42 -11.65 -28.82
N THR A 112 -4.25 -10.63 -28.85
CA THR A 112 -5.24 -10.34 -27.81
C THR A 112 -6.42 -9.63 -28.47
N GLN A 113 -7.61 -9.74 -27.87
CA GLN A 113 -8.80 -9.03 -28.37
C GLN A 113 -8.53 -7.52 -28.37
N GLU A 114 -9.04 -6.81 -29.37
CA GLU A 114 -8.94 -5.35 -29.44
C GLU A 114 -9.49 -4.73 -28.14
N GLY A 115 -8.67 -3.95 -27.45
CA GLY A 115 -9.04 -3.32 -26.16
C GLY A 115 -8.66 -4.10 -24.89
N SER A 116 -7.98 -5.25 -24.98
CA SER A 116 -7.53 -6.01 -23.80
C SER A 116 -6.08 -5.70 -23.37
N VAL A 117 -5.80 -5.86 -22.08
CA VAL A 117 -4.46 -5.64 -21.50
C VAL A 117 -3.52 -6.76 -21.97
N LYS A 118 -2.51 -6.38 -22.76
CA LYS A 118 -1.45 -7.25 -23.29
C LYS A 118 -0.34 -7.48 -22.25
N CYS A 119 0.10 -6.39 -21.62
CA CYS A 119 1.18 -6.40 -20.65
C CYS A 119 0.83 -5.56 -19.41
N LEU A 120 0.95 -6.16 -18.24
CA LEU A 120 0.80 -5.51 -16.94
C LEU A 120 2.17 -5.26 -16.32
N PHE A 121 2.51 -4.01 -16.00
CA PHE A 121 3.68 -3.67 -15.20
C PHE A 121 3.26 -3.50 -13.74
N ALA A 122 3.76 -4.36 -12.85
CA ALA A 122 3.52 -4.28 -11.42
C ALA A 122 4.75 -3.68 -10.73
N PHE A 123 4.67 -2.39 -10.37
CA PHE A 123 5.68 -1.70 -9.59
C PHE A 123 5.36 -1.83 -8.10
N ASP A 124 6.07 -2.74 -7.44
CA ASP A 124 5.90 -2.99 -6.01
C ASP A 124 6.92 -2.24 -5.16
N GLU A 125 6.54 -1.91 -3.92
CA GLU A 125 7.21 -0.92 -3.06
C GLU A 125 7.36 0.45 -3.76
N ALA A 126 6.29 0.90 -4.40
CA ALA A 126 6.28 2.11 -5.22
C ALA A 126 6.66 3.39 -4.43
N ARG A 127 6.65 3.38 -3.08
CA ARG A 127 7.07 4.53 -2.25
C ARG A 127 8.46 5.00 -2.57
N THR A 128 9.32 4.11 -3.04
CA THR A 128 10.71 4.46 -3.37
C THR A 128 10.77 5.47 -4.51
N LEU A 129 9.76 5.52 -5.39
CA LEU A 129 9.59 6.53 -6.43
C LEU A 129 9.17 7.90 -5.87
N ILE A 130 8.52 7.94 -4.70
CA ILE A 130 8.13 9.20 -4.05
C ILE A 130 9.31 9.78 -3.27
N ASN A 131 10.13 8.91 -2.67
CA ASN A 131 11.25 9.33 -1.82
C ASN A 131 12.43 9.93 -2.61
N LYS A 132 12.46 9.70 -3.93
CA LYS A 132 13.49 10.23 -4.83
C LYS A 132 12.93 11.33 -5.71
N LYS A 133 13.77 12.34 -5.93
CA LYS A 133 13.43 13.51 -6.74
C LYS A 133 14.44 13.73 -7.84
N VAL A 134 13.94 14.21 -8.97
CA VAL A 134 14.74 14.78 -10.06
C VAL A 134 14.30 16.23 -10.16
N GLU A 135 15.28 17.12 -10.02
CA GLU A 135 15.02 18.55 -9.85
C GLU A 135 14.04 18.84 -8.69
N LYS A 136 12.78 19.19 -8.99
CA LYS A 136 11.74 19.50 -7.99
C LYS A 136 10.63 18.44 -7.91
N GLU A 137 10.56 17.52 -8.87
CA GLU A 137 9.49 16.53 -8.97
C GLU A 137 9.93 15.16 -8.45
N ILE A 138 8.97 14.36 -7.98
CA ILE A 138 9.20 12.98 -7.54
C ILE A 138 9.23 12.04 -8.75
N LEU A 139 10.03 10.96 -8.67
CA LEU A 139 10.18 10.02 -9.79
C LEU A 139 8.85 9.44 -10.28
N PHE A 140 7.88 9.26 -9.38
CA PHE A 140 6.56 8.78 -9.72
C PHE A 140 5.87 9.60 -10.84
N PHE A 141 6.05 10.93 -10.86
CA PHE A 141 5.48 11.76 -11.93
C PHE A 141 6.16 11.53 -13.27
N HIS A 142 7.46 11.27 -13.30
CA HIS A 142 8.18 10.92 -14.52
C HIS A 142 7.78 9.54 -15.06
N VAL A 143 7.48 8.56 -14.19
CA VAL A 143 6.90 7.28 -14.62
C VAL A 143 5.52 7.49 -15.25
N ARG A 144 4.65 8.30 -14.62
CA ARG A 144 3.34 8.65 -15.17
C ARG A 144 3.45 9.35 -16.53
N HIS A 145 4.42 10.24 -16.69
CA HIS A 145 4.67 10.93 -17.95
C HIS A 145 5.15 9.95 -19.02
N ALA A 146 6.10 9.07 -18.71
CA ALA A 146 6.52 7.99 -19.60
C ALA A 146 5.32 7.13 -20.07
N LEU A 147 4.45 6.72 -19.14
CA LEU A 147 3.24 5.95 -19.46
C LEU A 147 2.26 6.74 -20.35
N LYS A 148 2.15 8.07 -20.16
CA LYS A 148 1.30 8.94 -21.01
C LYS A 148 1.81 9.01 -22.46
N LEU A 149 3.12 8.90 -22.68
CA LEU A 149 3.74 8.95 -24.01
C LEU A 149 3.58 7.64 -24.80
N LEU A 150 3.14 6.55 -24.15
CA LEU A 150 2.91 5.28 -24.82
C LEU A 150 1.67 5.32 -25.73
N PRO A 151 1.65 4.56 -26.84
CA PRO A 151 0.50 4.52 -27.74
C PRO A 151 -0.70 3.88 -27.05
N LYS A 152 -1.87 4.56 -27.07
CA LYS A 152 -3.09 4.12 -26.36
C LYS A 152 -3.56 2.70 -26.70
N LYS A 153 -3.31 2.21 -27.92
CA LYS A 153 -3.75 0.89 -28.41
C LYS A 153 -2.77 -0.25 -28.13
N ILE A 154 -1.65 0.02 -27.46
CA ILE A 154 -0.59 -0.99 -27.25
C ILE A 154 -0.93 -2.02 -26.17
N GLY A 155 -1.99 -1.81 -25.38
CA GLY A 155 -2.43 -2.74 -24.34
C GLY A 155 -1.47 -2.83 -23.14
N ILE A 156 -0.69 -1.80 -22.87
CA ILE A 156 0.16 -1.71 -21.68
C ILE A 156 -0.65 -1.09 -20.54
N PHE A 157 -0.63 -1.73 -19.37
CA PHE A 157 -1.21 -1.22 -18.13
C PHE A 157 -0.15 -1.26 -17.02
N ALA A 158 -0.20 -0.31 -16.09
CA ALA A 158 0.73 -0.26 -14.97
C ALA A 158 -0.02 -0.15 -13.63
N THR A 159 0.36 -0.98 -12.66
CA THR A 159 -0.12 -0.96 -11.29
C THR A 159 1.03 -0.62 -10.35
N PHE A 160 0.78 0.27 -9.40
CA PHE A 160 1.74 0.66 -8.37
C PHE A 160 1.20 0.16 -7.03
N THR A 161 1.97 -0.69 -6.36
CA THR A 161 1.59 -1.27 -5.07
C THR A 161 2.53 -0.77 -3.98
N ASP A 162 1.95 -0.46 -2.82
CA ASP A 162 2.70 -0.03 -1.67
C ASP A 162 1.98 -0.42 -0.37
N THR A 163 2.74 -0.83 0.64
CA THR A 163 2.21 -1.25 1.94
C THR A 163 1.98 -0.11 2.94
N HIS A 164 2.41 1.12 2.65
CA HIS A 164 2.22 2.30 3.50
C HIS A 164 1.23 3.27 2.85
N SER A 165 0.07 3.35 3.48
CA SER A 165 -1.20 3.86 2.95
C SER A 165 -1.31 5.39 2.87
N ASN A 166 -0.25 6.12 2.48
CA ASN A 166 -0.45 7.52 2.14
C ASN A 166 -0.91 7.67 0.68
N ILE A 167 -2.18 7.35 0.46
CA ILE A 167 -2.86 7.34 -0.84
C ILE A 167 -2.68 8.68 -1.57
N SER A 168 -2.64 9.80 -0.86
CA SER A 168 -2.43 11.12 -1.46
C SER A 168 -1.07 11.28 -2.14
N ASN A 169 -0.07 10.45 -1.82
CA ASN A 169 1.23 10.54 -2.47
C ASN A 169 1.22 10.03 -3.92
N PHE A 170 0.38 9.04 -4.22
CA PHE A 170 0.24 8.47 -5.57
C PHE A 170 -0.99 8.98 -6.30
N SER A 171 -2.04 9.32 -5.55
CA SER A 171 -3.31 9.80 -6.08
C SER A 171 -3.77 11.00 -5.26
N PRO A 172 -3.12 12.17 -5.40
CA PRO A 172 -3.54 13.37 -4.68
C PRO A 172 -4.92 13.84 -5.15
N VAL A 173 -5.53 14.71 -4.34
CA VAL A 173 -6.73 15.46 -4.74
C VAL A 173 -6.47 16.18 -6.06
N SER A 174 -7.52 16.28 -6.88
CA SER A 174 -7.40 16.65 -8.30
C SER A 174 -6.65 17.96 -8.56
N TYR A 175 -6.82 18.97 -7.71
CA TYR A 175 -6.17 20.28 -7.84
C TYR A 175 -4.71 20.31 -7.35
N LEU A 176 -4.29 19.31 -6.57
CA LEU A 176 -2.90 19.12 -6.14
C LEU A 176 -2.10 18.22 -7.08
N ASP A 177 -2.74 17.50 -8.01
CA ASP A 177 -2.05 16.66 -8.99
C ASP A 177 -1.33 17.53 -10.05
N PRO A 178 0.02 17.58 -10.06
CA PRO A 178 0.76 18.36 -11.05
C PRO A 178 0.47 17.90 -12.48
N SER A 179 0.26 16.60 -12.68
CA SER A 179 -0.02 16.02 -13.99
C SER A 179 -1.39 16.41 -14.56
N LYS A 180 -2.35 16.83 -13.70
CA LYS A 180 -3.66 17.34 -14.14
C LYS A 180 -3.62 18.80 -14.59
N ARG A 181 -2.61 19.58 -14.18
CA ARG A 181 -2.47 20.98 -14.61
C ARG A 181 -2.20 21.12 -16.11
N VAL A 182 -1.62 20.08 -16.71
CA VAL A 182 -1.22 20.02 -18.13
C VAL A 182 -2.11 19.06 -18.94
N ALA A 183 -3.04 18.35 -18.29
CA ALA A 183 -3.95 17.45 -19.00
C ALA A 183 -5.00 18.26 -19.78
N GLU A 184 -5.10 18.01 -21.09
CA GLU A 184 -6.24 18.43 -21.90
C GLU A 184 -7.54 18.03 -21.20
N ARG A 185 -8.53 18.93 -21.25
CA ARG A 185 -9.87 18.71 -20.69
C ARG A 185 -10.38 17.32 -21.09
N GLY A 186 -10.55 16.40 -20.14
CA GLY A 186 -11.20 15.11 -20.40
C GLY A 186 -10.63 13.86 -19.71
N SER A 187 -9.42 13.89 -19.12
CA SER A 187 -8.90 12.71 -18.41
C SER A 187 -9.40 12.64 -16.96
N GLN A 188 -10.36 11.74 -16.68
CA GLN A 188 -10.83 11.44 -15.32
C GLN A 188 -9.95 10.34 -14.69
N LEU A 189 -9.69 10.44 -13.39
CA LEU A 189 -9.05 9.34 -12.66
C LEU A 189 -10.10 8.25 -12.43
N PHE A 190 -9.70 6.98 -12.48
CA PHE A 190 -10.55 5.90 -12.01
C PHE A 190 -11.01 6.19 -10.58
N GLU A 191 -12.26 5.83 -10.30
CA GLU A 191 -12.76 5.79 -8.94
C GLU A 191 -11.90 4.80 -8.15
N PRO A 192 -11.51 5.15 -6.92
CA PRO A 192 -10.78 4.19 -6.10
C PRO A 192 -11.69 3.01 -5.77
N PHE A 193 -11.13 1.81 -5.83
CA PHE A 193 -11.83 0.56 -5.54
C PHE A 193 -11.30 -0.04 -4.24
N TYR A 194 -12.17 -0.71 -3.49
CA TYR A 194 -11.86 -1.34 -2.21
C TYR A 194 -12.40 -2.74 -2.19
N LEU A 195 -11.66 -3.65 -1.54
CA LEU A 195 -12.12 -5.00 -1.26
C LEU A 195 -12.24 -5.15 0.26
N LEU A 196 -13.47 -5.07 0.77
CA LEU A 196 -13.76 -5.08 2.21
C LEU A 196 -14.42 -6.37 2.69
N ASP A 197 -14.86 -7.22 1.76
CA ASP A 197 -15.57 -8.49 2.02
C ASP A 197 -14.68 -9.60 2.59
N THR A 198 -13.57 -9.23 3.24
CA THR A 198 -12.64 -10.17 3.86
C THR A 198 -12.88 -10.33 5.36
N VAL A 199 -13.59 -9.40 6.00
CA VAL A 199 -13.89 -9.46 7.44
C VAL A 199 -14.79 -10.67 7.74
N ASP A 200 -14.44 -11.42 8.78
CA ASP A 200 -15.14 -12.62 9.25
C ASP A 200 -15.23 -13.77 8.22
N MET A 201 -14.42 -13.78 7.15
CA MET A 201 -14.49 -14.84 6.12
C MET A 201 -14.22 -16.25 6.67
N ASN A 202 -13.45 -16.36 7.74
CA ASN A 202 -13.12 -17.65 8.35
C ASN A 202 -14.13 -18.06 9.44
N THR A 203 -15.08 -17.18 9.78
CA THR A 203 -16.04 -17.40 10.86
C THR A 203 -17.23 -18.23 10.39
N ILE A 204 -17.61 -19.22 11.20
CA ILE A 204 -18.91 -19.90 11.10
C ILE A 204 -19.77 -19.46 12.28
N PHE A 205 -20.58 -18.41 12.10
CA PHE A 205 -21.37 -17.76 13.16
C PHE A 205 -22.27 -18.69 13.99
N LYS A 206 -22.60 -19.90 13.49
CA LYS A 206 -23.45 -20.89 14.18
C LYS A 206 -22.67 -21.92 15.00
N LYS A 207 -21.33 -21.84 15.05
CA LYS A 207 -20.47 -22.87 15.64
C LYS A 207 -20.20 -22.67 17.14
N VAL A 208 -20.10 -21.41 17.60
CA VAL A 208 -19.85 -21.08 19.00
C VAL A 208 -21.18 -20.95 19.75
N ARG A 209 -21.39 -21.71 20.82
CA ARG A 209 -22.66 -21.77 21.57
C ARG A 209 -22.52 -21.36 23.03
N THR A 210 -21.30 -21.28 23.56
CA THR A 210 -21.03 -20.94 24.95
C THR A 210 -19.93 -19.88 25.09
N LEU A 211 -19.93 -19.14 26.22
CA LEU A 211 -18.87 -18.19 26.54
C LEU A 211 -17.49 -18.87 26.64
N LYS A 212 -17.43 -20.08 27.18
CA LYS A 212 -16.19 -20.85 27.30
C LYS A 212 -15.59 -21.24 25.95
N GLU A 213 -16.42 -21.54 24.96
CA GLU A 213 -15.95 -21.77 23.59
C GLU A 213 -15.47 -20.46 22.93
N PHE A 214 -16.01 -19.32 23.35
CA PHE A 214 -15.56 -18.00 22.88
C PHE A 214 -14.20 -17.59 23.47
N GLU A 215 -13.82 -18.13 24.63
CA GLU A 215 -12.49 -17.95 25.23
C GLU A 215 -11.39 -18.74 24.51
N ASP A 216 -11.74 -19.68 23.63
CA ASP A 216 -10.77 -20.45 22.85
C ASP A 216 -10.22 -19.59 21.68
N PRO A 217 -8.90 -19.33 21.62
CA PRO A 217 -8.28 -18.58 20.53
C PRO A 217 -8.59 -19.13 19.13
N HIS A 218 -8.82 -20.44 18.99
CA HIS A 218 -9.18 -21.07 17.72
C HIS A 218 -10.55 -20.65 17.18
N HIS A 219 -11.43 -20.14 18.04
CA HIS A 219 -12.72 -19.57 17.64
C HIS A 219 -12.63 -18.05 17.52
N PHE A 220 -11.97 -17.40 18.49
CA PHE A 220 -11.88 -15.95 18.57
C PHE A 220 -11.07 -15.33 17.41
N PHE A 221 -10.04 -16.02 16.91
CA PHE A 221 -9.18 -15.49 15.82
C PHE A 221 -9.81 -15.62 14.43
N GLN A 222 -10.93 -16.34 14.30
CA GLN A 222 -11.69 -16.44 13.04
C GLN A 222 -12.47 -15.16 12.72
N TYR A 223 -12.72 -14.34 13.74
CA TYR A 223 -13.40 -13.05 13.62
C TYR A 223 -12.41 -11.94 13.26
N GLY A 224 -12.90 -10.94 12.55
CA GLY A 224 -12.11 -9.84 12.05
C GLY A 224 -11.34 -10.22 10.79
N ARG A 225 -10.06 -9.84 10.74
CA ARG A 225 -9.22 -10.13 9.57
C ARG A 225 -8.85 -11.61 9.49
N PRO A 226 -8.92 -12.24 8.30
CA PRO A 226 -8.51 -13.64 8.10
C PRO A 226 -7.05 -13.92 8.47
N LEU A 227 -6.22 -12.87 8.52
CA LEU A 227 -4.82 -12.96 8.93
C LEU A 227 -4.67 -13.59 10.33
N TRP A 228 -5.56 -13.31 11.27
CA TRP A 228 -5.41 -13.78 12.65
C TRP A 228 -5.51 -15.29 12.76
N ASP A 229 -6.53 -15.88 12.14
CA ASP A 229 -6.72 -17.32 12.03
C ASP A 229 -5.61 -17.99 11.20
N ALA A 230 -5.20 -17.36 10.08
CA ALA A 230 -4.10 -17.86 9.25
C ALA A 230 -2.74 -17.90 9.97
N LEU A 231 -2.52 -17.00 10.94
CA LEU A 231 -1.32 -17.04 11.79
C LEU A 231 -1.38 -18.16 12.82
N LEU A 232 -2.58 -18.55 13.27
CA LEU A 232 -2.78 -19.63 14.24
C LEU A 232 -2.60 -21.01 13.59
N SER A 233 -3.03 -21.15 12.34
CA SER A 233 -2.85 -22.37 11.56
C SER A 233 -2.51 -22.05 10.11
N PHE A 234 -1.35 -22.51 9.65
CA PHE A 234 -0.93 -22.36 8.26
C PHE A 234 -0.89 -23.75 7.62
N SER A 235 -1.69 -23.98 6.58
CA SER A 235 -1.64 -25.21 5.76
C SER A 235 -1.70 -26.54 6.53
N GLY A 236 -2.42 -26.59 7.65
CA GLY A 236 -2.56 -27.81 8.47
C GLY A 236 -1.40 -28.11 9.41
N THR A 237 -0.43 -27.19 9.57
CA THR A 237 0.61 -27.23 10.61
C THR A 237 0.31 -26.23 11.73
N GLU A 238 0.76 -26.52 12.96
CA GLU A 238 0.68 -25.56 14.08
C GLU A 238 1.38 -24.25 13.69
N GLY A 239 0.64 -23.13 13.75
CA GLY A 239 1.15 -21.80 13.49
C GLY A 239 1.77 -21.15 14.72
N PHE A 240 1.61 -19.83 14.83
CA PHE A 240 2.02 -19.08 16.01
C PHE A 240 1.10 -19.37 17.20
N LYS A 241 1.69 -19.36 18.40
CA LYS A 241 0.90 -19.41 19.64
C LYS A 241 0.02 -18.15 19.78
N PRO A 242 -1.17 -18.26 20.39
CA PRO A 242 -2.08 -17.13 20.57
C PRO A 242 -1.41 -15.88 21.17
N GLU A 243 -0.55 -16.05 22.18
CA GLU A 243 0.11 -14.93 22.87
C GLU A 243 1.00 -14.12 21.91
N ARG A 244 1.65 -14.81 20.97
CA ARG A 244 2.49 -14.16 19.96
C ARG A 244 1.66 -13.37 18.95
N ILE A 245 0.46 -13.83 18.64
CA ILE A 245 -0.47 -13.14 17.73
C ILE A 245 -1.05 -11.90 18.41
N ILE A 246 -1.41 -11.99 19.71
CA ILE A 246 -1.81 -10.81 20.50
C ILE A 246 -0.67 -9.80 20.60
N GLU A 247 0.57 -10.24 20.85
CA GLU A 247 1.73 -9.34 20.88
C GLU A 247 1.94 -8.63 19.53
N LEU A 248 1.75 -9.35 18.42
CA LEU A 248 1.79 -8.75 17.08
C LEU A 248 0.68 -7.70 16.91
N ALA A 249 -0.54 -7.99 17.36
CA ALA A 249 -1.65 -7.06 17.32
C ALA A 249 -1.38 -5.80 18.18
N MET A 250 -0.81 -5.95 19.37
CA MET A 250 -0.37 -4.83 20.20
C MET A 250 0.64 -3.96 19.46
N ASN A 251 1.67 -4.58 18.87
CA ASN A 251 2.69 -3.88 18.09
C ASN A 251 2.08 -3.12 16.91
N LYS A 252 1.05 -3.70 16.26
CA LYS A 252 0.33 -3.06 15.15
C LYS A 252 -0.55 -1.89 15.61
N LEU A 253 -1.19 -1.97 16.78
CA LEU A 253 -1.99 -0.87 17.36
C LEU A 253 -1.15 0.33 17.83
N ILE A 254 0.18 0.19 17.93
CA ILE A 254 1.11 1.26 18.33
C ILE A 254 2.06 1.69 17.20
N GLY A 255 1.68 1.44 15.94
CA GLY A 255 2.46 1.93 14.79
C GLY A 255 3.53 0.97 14.28
N GLY A 256 3.44 -0.33 14.61
CA GLY A 256 4.37 -1.37 14.17
C GLY A 256 5.65 -1.48 15.01
N LYS A 257 5.74 -0.78 16.14
CA LYS A 257 6.87 -0.87 17.08
C LYS A 257 6.67 -2.06 18.02
N SER A 258 7.77 -2.64 18.53
CA SER A 258 7.63 -3.58 19.64
C SER A 258 7.11 -2.84 20.87
N PHE A 259 6.21 -3.45 21.64
CA PHE A 259 5.62 -2.82 22.81
C PHE A 259 6.66 -2.38 23.85
N ILE A 260 7.75 -3.13 24.01
CA ILE A 260 8.87 -2.79 24.89
C ILE A 260 9.57 -1.51 24.42
N LEU A 261 9.88 -1.41 23.13
CA LEU A 261 10.53 -0.24 22.56
C LEU A 261 9.61 0.97 22.61
N TRP A 262 8.34 0.79 22.26
CA TRP A 262 7.32 1.82 22.36
C TRP A 262 7.26 2.41 23.77
N LYS A 263 7.12 1.58 24.82
CA LYS A 263 7.11 2.07 26.21
C LYS A 263 8.35 2.91 26.55
N LYS A 264 9.54 2.47 26.11
CA LYS A 264 10.80 3.18 26.36
C LYS A 264 10.88 4.52 25.64
N GLU A 265 10.47 4.56 24.38
CA GLU A 265 10.52 5.76 23.54
C GLU A 265 9.47 6.79 23.91
N THR A 266 8.26 6.33 24.20
CA THR A 266 7.11 7.20 24.47
C THR A 266 7.31 7.98 25.76
N GLN A 267 8.03 7.45 26.75
CA GLN A 267 8.28 8.14 28.04
C GLN A 267 7.00 8.76 28.63
N ASN A 268 5.87 8.03 28.52
CA ASN A 268 4.52 8.48 28.89
C ASN A 268 3.92 9.65 28.09
N LYS A 269 4.48 10.01 26.93
CA LYS A 269 3.94 11.01 25.99
C LYS A 269 3.26 10.31 24.81
N ILE A 270 2.06 9.79 25.06
CA ILE A 270 1.28 9.09 24.03
C ILE A 270 0.67 10.12 23.08
N THR A 271 0.70 9.85 21.78
CA THR A 271 0.15 10.75 20.76
C THR A 271 -1.37 10.58 20.61
N VAL A 272 -2.02 11.58 20.01
CA VAL A 272 -3.45 11.48 19.64
C VAL A 272 -3.71 10.29 18.71
N VAL A 273 -2.85 10.04 17.72
CA VAL A 273 -3.05 8.93 16.76
C VAL A 273 -3.01 7.58 17.50
N GLU A 274 -2.01 7.36 18.34
CA GLU A 274 -1.88 6.14 19.14
C GLU A 274 -3.07 5.97 20.09
N THR A 275 -3.54 7.07 20.69
CA THR A 275 -4.71 7.06 21.57
C THR A 275 -5.97 6.60 20.82
N LEU A 276 -6.21 7.15 19.64
CA LEU A 276 -7.36 6.77 18.80
C LEU A 276 -7.26 5.31 18.35
N ALA A 277 -6.05 4.84 18.05
CA ALA A 277 -5.78 3.45 17.71
C ALA A 277 -6.03 2.48 18.87
N ILE A 278 -5.55 2.81 20.07
CA ILE A 278 -5.70 1.96 21.27
C ILE A 278 -7.16 1.92 21.72
N PHE A 279 -7.87 3.05 21.71
CA PHE A 279 -9.28 3.06 22.12
C PHE A 279 -10.26 2.59 21.04
N GLY A 280 -9.88 2.69 19.77
CA GLY A 280 -10.75 2.39 18.63
C GLY A 280 -11.50 1.05 18.73
N PRO A 281 -10.85 -0.09 19.10
CA PRO A 281 -11.52 -1.39 19.13
C PRO A 281 -12.65 -1.49 20.17
N HIS A 282 -12.67 -0.58 21.16
CA HIS A 282 -13.62 -0.63 22.27
C HIS A 282 -14.63 0.54 22.27
N LEU A 283 -14.22 1.71 21.78
CA LEU A 283 -15.03 2.92 21.88
C LEU A 283 -15.82 3.25 20.63
N CYS A 284 -15.58 2.54 19.51
CA CYS A 284 -16.17 2.83 18.19
C CYS A 284 -16.07 4.34 17.87
N ILE A 285 -14.83 4.83 17.77
CA ILE A 285 -14.55 6.26 17.61
C ILE A 285 -14.73 6.65 16.14
N ASP A 286 -15.62 7.59 15.87
CA ASP A 286 -15.80 8.17 14.54
C ASP A 286 -14.78 9.28 14.29
N ILE A 287 -13.89 9.04 13.33
CA ILE A 287 -12.86 9.99 12.92
C ILE A 287 -13.38 10.86 11.79
N VAL A 288 -13.17 12.18 11.91
CA VAL A 288 -13.57 13.13 10.86
C VAL A 288 -12.89 12.80 9.53
N LEU A 289 -13.68 12.73 8.45
CA LEU A 289 -13.27 12.17 7.16
C LEU A 289 -12.12 12.91 6.46
N GLN A 290 -12.03 14.22 6.64
CA GLN A 290 -11.00 15.09 6.04
C GLN A 290 -9.74 15.21 6.90
N SER A 291 -9.71 14.50 8.00
CA SER A 291 -8.64 14.57 8.97
C SER A 291 -7.37 13.88 8.46
N ARG A 292 -6.21 14.53 8.62
CA ARG A 292 -4.90 13.87 8.45
C ARG A 292 -4.73 12.63 9.34
N TYR A 293 -5.49 12.55 10.44
CA TYR A 293 -5.50 11.40 11.33
C TYR A 293 -6.08 10.16 10.63
N ALA A 294 -7.06 10.31 9.73
CA ALA A 294 -7.68 9.18 9.04
C ALA A 294 -6.67 8.42 8.17
N SER A 295 -5.93 9.14 7.31
CA SER A 295 -4.86 8.55 6.48
C SER A 295 -3.77 7.90 7.33
N HIS A 296 -3.39 8.53 8.44
CA HIS A 296 -2.36 7.99 9.33
C HIS A 296 -2.84 6.69 10.02
N LEU A 297 -4.08 6.66 10.49
CA LEU A 297 -4.66 5.51 11.18
C LEU A 297 -4.74 4.29 10.26
N ILE A 298 -5.09 4.47 8.98
CA ILE A 298 -5.05 3.39 7.98
C ILE A 298 -3.60 2.93 7.73
N ALA A 299 -2.69 3.88 7.56
CA ALA A 299 -1.32 3.58 7.16
C ALA A 299 -0.51 2.83 8.21
N SER A 300 -0.77 3.08 9.49
CA SER A 300 0.11 2.62 10.56
C SER A 300 -0.59 1.97 11.75
N TYR A 301 -1.92 2.09 11.89
CA TYR A 301 -2.64 1.76 13.12
C TYR A 301 -3.90 0.92 12.91
N MET A 302 -3.84 0.01 11.92
CA MET A 302 -4.85 -1.01 11.69
C MET A 302 -6.27 -0.48 11.42
N HIS A 303 -6.50 0.79 11.09
CA HIS A 303 -7.84 1.16 10.63
C HIS A 303 -8.07 0.64 9.21
N LEU A 304 -9.30 0.24 8.91
CA LEU A 304 -9.72 -0.08 7.55
C LEU A 304 -10.19 1.19 6.85
N CYS A 305 -9.79 1.34 5.60
CA CYS A 305 -10.35 2.33 4.69
C CYS A 305 -11.63 1.75 4.11
N LEU A 306 -12.79 2.30 4.51
CA LEU A 306 -14.09 1.86 3.99
C LEU A 306 -14.44 2.51 2.66
N ASP A 307 -14.07 3.78 2.50
CA ASP A 307 -14.38 4.54 1.29
C ASP A 307 -13.45 5.74 1.14
N ILE A 308 -13.25 6.21 -0.09
CA ILE A 308 -12.67 7.52 -0.38
C ILE A 308 -13.54 8.17 -1.44
N SER A 309 -14.00 9.37 -1.13
CA SER A 309 -14.69 10.24 -2.09
C SER A 309 -13.99 10.32 -3.45
N GLU A 310 -14.74 10.46 -4.54
CA GLU A 310 -14.21 10.52 -5.92
C GLU A 310 -13.10 11.59 -6.10
N ASN A 311 -13.25 12.73 -5.40
CA ASN A 311 -12.31 13.84 -5.42
C ASN A 311 -11.06 13.62 -4.52
N ARG A 312 -11.05 12.53 -3.73
CA ARG A 312 -10.01 12.10 -2.80
C ARG A 312 -9.80 12.99 -1.59
N GLU A 313 -10.78 13.82 -1.23
CA GLU A 313 -10.69 14.76 -0.11
C GLU A 313 -11.14 14.14 1.22
N CYS A 314 -12.07 13.20 1.17
CA CYS A 314 -12.65 12.54 2.34
C CYS A 314 -12.30 11.05 2.33
N ILE A 315 -11.88 10.53 3.48
CA ILE A 315 -11.62 9.11 3.69
C ILE A 315 -12.52 8.62 4.84
N ILE A 316 -13.37 7.65 4.55
CA ILE A 316 -14.19 6.97 5.57
C ILE A 316 -13.38 5.80 6.11
N ILE A 317 -13.21 5.77 7.42
CA ILE A 317 -12.42 4.75 8.11
C ILE A 317 -13.21 4.12 9.23
N SER A 318 -12.87 2.88 9.55
CA SER A 318 -13.44 2.18 10.71
C SER A 318 -12.44 1.17 11.26
N MET A 319 -12.63 0.81 12.53
CA MET A 319 -12.10 -0.44 13.06
C MET A 319 -13.28 -1.38 13.25
N PRO A 320 -13.42 -2.42 12.39
CA PRO A 320 -14.50 -3.38 12.58
C PRO A 320 -14.30 -4.13 13.91
N THR A 321 -15.32 -4.88 14.30
CA THR A 321 -15.26 -5.74 15.47
C THR A 321 -14.16 -6.79 15.27
N GLU A 322 -13.02 -6.57 15.92
CA GLU A 322 -11.88 -7.48 15.90
C GLU A 322 -11.52 -7.86 17.34
N PRO A 323 -12.11 -8.93 17.87
CA PRO A 323 -11.56 -9.74 18.94
C PRO A 323 -10.08 -9.53 19.29
N VAL A 324 -9.19 -9.89 18.38
CA VAL A 324 -7.74 -9.83 18.57
C VAL A 324 -7.24 -8.42 18.87
N LEU A 325 -7.78 -7.39 18.20
CA LEU A 325 -7.42 -6.00 18.45
C LEU A 325 -8.02 -5.49 19.75
N ALA A 326 -9.21 -5.93 20.14
CA ALA A 326 -9.81 -5.60 21.43
C ALA A 326 -8.96 -6.15 22.58
N GLU A 327 -8.58 -7.43 22.54
CA GLU A 327 -7.70 -8.04 23.55
C GLU A 327 -6.34 -7.33 23.60
N ALA A 328 -5.71 -7.08 22.45
CA ALA A 328 -4.45 -6.35 22.40
C ALA A 328 -4.54 -4.93 22.99
N ALA A 329 -5.60 -4.19 22.66
CA ALA A 329 -5.85 -2.87 23.23
C ALA A 329 -6.10 -2.93 24.75
N ALA A 330 -6.82 -3.95 25.24
CA ALA A 330 -7.06 -4.15 26.66
C ALA A 330 -5.76 -4.40 27.42
N GLN A 331 -4.86 -5.25 26.88
CA GLN A 331 -3.55 -5.49 27.48
C GLN A 331 -2.69 -4.22 27.52
N ILE A 332 -2.71 -3.40 26.47
CA ILE A 332 -2.02 -2.09 26.48
C ILE A 332 -2.60 -1.17 27.56
N MET A 333 -3.92 -1.04 27.65
CA MET A 333 -4.60 -0.14 28.60
C MET A 333 -4.50 -0.59 30.06
N ASN A 334 -4.20 -1.87 30.30
CA ASN A 334 -4.08 -2.45 31.64
C ASN A 334 -2.61 -2.68 32.06
N ASP A 335 -1.63 -2.41 31.20
CA ASP A 335 -0.22 -2.43 31.60
C ASP A 335 0.04 -1.30 32.62
N PRO A 336 0.59 -1.59 33.80
CA PRO A 336 0.79 -0.61 34.87
C PRO A 336 1.79 0.50 34.49
N ASN A 337 2.60 0.30 33.46
CA ASN A 337 3.56 1.27 32.97
C ASN A 337 2.98 2.18 31.86
N VAL A 338 1.73 1.98 31.47
CA VAL A 338 1.04 2.83 30.50
C VAL A 338 0.20 3.85 31.24
N ASN A 339 0.45 5.14 30.98
CA ASN A 339 -0.29 6.22 31.60
C ASN A 339 -1.69 6.36 30.98
N LEU A 340 -2.69 5.69 31.58
CA LEU A 340 -4.08 5.78 31.14
C LEU A 340 -4.65 7.21 31.20
N THR A 341 -4.25 8.01 32.19
CA THR A 341 -4.67 9.41 32.28
C THR A 341 -4.22 10.19 31.05
N GLU A 342 -3.03 9.90 30.53
CA GLU A 342 -2.55 10.52 29.29
C GLU A 342 -3.38 10.11 28.08
N LEU A 343 -3.74 8.82 27.95
CA LEU A 343 -4.66 8.36 26.89
C LEU A 343 -5.99 9.13 26.94
N ILE A 344 -6.59 9.27 28.12
CA ILE A 344 -7.85 10.01 28.30
C ILE A 344 -7.67 11.50 27.94
N ASN A 345 -6.57 12.12 28.34
CA ASN A 345 -6.26 13.51 28.02
C ASN A 345 -6.11 13.73 26.51
N GLN A 346 -5.45 12.81 25.80
CA GLN A 346 -5.30 12.88 24.36
C GLN A 346 -6.63 12.67 23.63
N LEU A 347 -7.51 11.78 24.12
CA LEU A 347 -8.86 11.62 23.57
C LEU A 347 -9.69 12.90 23.78
N SER A 348 -9.64 13.48 24.98
CA SER A 348 -10.29 14.78 25.27
C SER A 348 -9.78 15.89 24.35
N SER A 349 -8.46 15.93 24.11
CA SER A 349 -7.82 16.84 23.18
C SER A 349 -8.33 16.65 21.74
N ALA A 350 -8.46 15.40 21.29
CA ALA A 350 -9.00 15.07 19.97
C ALA A 350 -10.45 15.54 19.78
N LEU A 351 -11.30 15.32 20.79
CA LEU A 351 -12.70 15.79 20.80
C LEU A 351 -12.81 17.32 20.79
N LYS A 352 -11.96 18.02 21.54
CA LYS A 352 -11.92 19.49 21.57
C LYS A 352 -11.45 20.10 20.26
N LYS A 353 -10.54 19.42 19.56
CA LYS A 353 -9.99 19.85 18.26
C LYS A 353 -10.86 19.46 17.06
N GLY A 354 -11.98 18.77 17.27
CA GLY A 354 -12.85 18.31 16.19
C GLY A 354 -12.21 17.22 15.32
N VAL A 355 -11.30 16.41 15.87
CA VAL A 355 -10.72 15.24 15.17
C VAL A 355 -11.67 14.05 15.21
N VAL A 356 -12.42 13.95 16.30
CA VAL A 356 -13.45 12.95 16.56
C VAL A 356 -14.80 13.63 16.52
N GLU A 357 -15.79 13.00 15.90
CA GLU A 357 -17.13 13.58 15.80
C GLU A 357 -17.76 13.81 17.18
N ALA A 358 -18.34 14.99 17.37
CA ALA A 358 -18.84 15.44 18.67
C ALA A 358 -20.18 14.80 19.07
N GLY A 359 -20.87 14.14 18.14
CA GLY A 359 -22.23 13.63 18.31
C GLY A 359 -22.40 12.57 19.41
N TYR A 360 -21.32 11.94 19.85
CA TYR A 360 -21.35 10.78 20.75
C TYR A 360 -20.57 10.95 22.06
N ARG A 361 -20.37 12.18 22.54
CA ARG A 361 -19.53 12.43 23.74
C ARG A 361 -20.06 11.72 24.99
N GLY A 362 -21.38 11.62 25.17
CA GLY A 362 -22.00 10.95 26.31
C GLY A 362 -21.82 9.43 26.24
N GLU A 363 -22.01 8.86 25.06
CA GLU A 363 -21.86 7.45 24.74
C GLU A 363 -20.40 7.01 24.88
N LEU A 364 -19.45 7.81 24.39
CA LEU A 364 -18.02 7.59 24.56
C LEU A 364 -17.62 7.56 26.04
N ALA A 365 -18.14 8.50 26.85
CA ALA A 365 -17.90 8.52 28.28
C ALA A 365 -18.50 7.29 28.97
N ALA A 366 -19.73 6.91 28.60
CA ALA A 366 -20.37 5.70 29.13
C ALA A 366 -19.59 4.42 28.77
N ARG A 367 -19.15 4.28 27.51
CA ARG A 367 -18.31 3.15 27.06
C ARG A 367 -16.99 3.08 27.83
N LEU A 368 -16.32 4.22 28.02
CA LEU A 368 -15.10 4.29 28.83
C LEU A 368 -15.30 3.84 30.28
N LEU A 369 -16.40 4.27 30.90
CA LEU A 369 -16.74 3.85 32.27
C LEU A 369 -17.02 2.35 32.33
N LEU A 370 -17.74 1.80 31.34
CA LEU A 370 -18.06 0.37 31.28
C LEU A 370 -16.82 -0.51 31.03
N LEU A 371 -15.79 -0.01 30.34
CA LEU A 371 -14.53 -0.74 30.16
C LEU A 371 -13.66 -0.82 31.42
N LYS A 372 -13.96 0.00 32.44
CA LYS A 372 -13.22 0.07 33.70
C LYS A 372 -14.04 -0.33 34.93
N ALA A 373 -15.35 -0.53 34.76
CA ALA A 373 -16.22 -1.15 35.76
C ALA A 373 -15.94 -2.66 35.81
#